data_AF-A0A7C5LKG0-F1
#
_entry.id   AF-A0A7C5LKG0-F1
#
_cell.length_a   1.000
_cell.length_b   1.000
_cell.length_c   1.000
_cell.angle_alpha   90.00
_cell.angle_beta   90.00
_cell.angle_gamma   90.00
#
_symmetry.space_group_name_H-M   'P 1'
#
loop_
_entity.id
_entity.type
_entity.pdbx_description
1 polymer ?
#
loop_
_entity_poly.entity_id
_entity_poly.type
_entity_poly.pdbx_seq_one_letter_code
_entity_poly.pdbx_strand_id
1 'polypeptide(L)'
;MLDGHGDVETSLCPKTFTKIITKGAMKSHNTERISALADGELKGLSRWLTQRHLRHCPSCAAEFQRITRVREALAACPPVVEMSDSAEFFWSKVRREIEARESQAISIPMPRLSWRDWLVVHRAALAAVTSGVVLILGLCLMREQSRPAGPGTVMVERVDTVIPNTVATPLKGAESDVAVIWVSGLEWTPDLDQMKERFDNIET
;
A
#
# COMPACT_ATOMS: atom_id res chain seq x y z
N MET A 1 -1.17 -22.74 13.15
CA MET A 1 -2.40 -22.54 12.37
C MET A 1 -2.32 -21.13 11.84
N LEU A 2 -1.95 -21.00 10.56
CA LEU A 2 -1.81 -19.73 9.86
C LEU A 2 -3.21 -19.21 9.56
N ASP A 3 -3.44 -17.91 9.78
CA ASP A 3 -4.34 -17.09 8.97
C ASP A 3 -4.00 -15.61 9.22
N GLY A 4 -2.95 -15.19 8.53
CA GLY A 4 -2.69 -13.79 8.24
C GLY A 4 -3.39 -13.43 6.94
N HIS A 5 -4.61 -12.91 7.03
CA HIS A 5 -5.17 -12.06 5.99
C HIS A 5 -4.90 -10.61 6.35
N GLY A 6 -3.62 -10.25 6.26
CA GLY A 6 -3.23 -8.86 6.11
C GLY A 6 -3.80 -8.38 4.79
N ASP A 7 -4.53 -7.29 4.84
CA ASP A 7 -5.22 -6.67 3.73
C ASP A 7 -4.18 -6.14 2.72
N VAL A 8 -3.72 -7.03 1.83
CA VAL A 8 -2.69 -6.75 0.82
C VAL A 8 -3.21 -5.75 -0.24
N GLU A 9 -4.52 -5.73 -0.48
CA GLU A 9 -5.16 -4.85 -1.47
C GLU A 9 -5.08 -3.37 -1.08
N THR A 10 -5.24 -3.04 0.20
CA THR A 10 -5.14 -1.65 0.68
C THR A 10 -3.71 -1.12 0.65
N SER A 11 -2.72 -2.01 0.74
CA SER A 11 -1.29 -1.68 0.63
C SER A 11 -0.83 -1.45 -0.82
N LEU A 12 -1.58 -1.94 -1.81
CA LEU A 12 -1.29 -1.80 -3.24
C LEU A 12 -2.07 -0.66 -3.92
N CYS A 13 -2.90 0.09 -3.17
CA CYS A 13 -3.57 1.25 -3.73
C CYS A 13 -2.51 2.27 -4.24
N PRO A 14 -2.52 2.63 -5.54
CA PRO A 14 -1.50 3.49 -6.15
C PRO A 14 -1.33 4.83 -5.43
N LYS A 15 -2.42 5.35 -4.86
CA LYS A 15 -2.47 6.61 -4.12
C LYS A 15 -1.77 6.53 -2.76
N THR A 16 -1.84 5.39 -2.08
CA THR A 16 -1.16 5.17 -0.79
C THR A 16 0.34 4.96 -1.00
N PHE A 17 0.72 4.19 -2.03
CA PHE A 17 2.11 3.98 -2.41
C PHE A 17 2.81 5.29 -2.84
N THR A 18 2.16 6.11 -3.67
CA THR A 18 2.71 7.42 -4.06
C THR A 18 2.81 8.39 -2.89
N LYS A 19 1.87 8.38 -1.92
CA LYS A 19 1.94 9.22 -0.72
C LYS A 19 3.06 8.81 0.23
N ILE A 20 3.34 7.51 0.34
CA ILE A 20 4.48 6.97 1.10
C ILE A 20 5.80 7.30 0.39
N ILE A 21 5.86 7.18 -0.94
CA ILE A 21 7.06 7.52 -1.71
C ILE A 21 7.33 9.02 -1.72
N THR A 22 6.30 9.88 -1.76
CA THR A 22 6.50 11.34 -1.77
C THR A 22 6.84 11.88 -0.38
N LYS A 23 6.33 11.26 0.70
CA LYS A 23 6.72 11.59 2.08
C LYS A 23 8.07 10.95 2.48
N GLY A 24 8.43 9.82 1.87
CA GLY A 24 9.71 9.11 2.01
C GLY A 24 10.78 9.52 0.99
N ALA A 25 10.46 10.43 0.06
CA ALA A 25 11.45 11.08 -0.77
C ALA A 25 12.34 11.86 0.19
N MET A 26 13.57 11.37 0.39
CA MET A 26 14.61 12.04 1.18
C MET A 26 14.85 13.42 0.57
N LYS A 27 14.06 14.41 1.03
CA LYS A 27 14.24 15.83 0.71
C LYS A 27 15.43 16.40 1.49
N SER A 28 15.90 15.71 2.52
CA SER A 28 17.10 16.05 3.28
C SER A 28 18.25 15.11 2.94
N HIS A 29 19.44 15.69 2.76
CA HIS A 29 20.70 14.96 2.72
C HIS A 29 20.91 14.32 4.10
N ASN A 30 20.63 13.02 4.22
CA ASN A 30 20.81 12.29 5.47
C ASN A 30 22.11 11.50 5.38
N THR A 31 23.15 12.01 6.01
CA THR A 31 24.50 11.42 6.04
C THR A 31 24.53 10.05 6.71
N GLU A 32 23.75 9.86 7.78
CA GLU A 32 23.64 8.59 8.51
C GLU A 32 23.10 7.44 7.62
N ARG A 33 22.11 7.73 6.78
CA ARG A 33 21.62 6.73 5.82
C ARG A 33 22.65 6.40 4.74
N ILE A 34 23.49 7.37 4.36
CA ILE A 34 24.56 7.15 3.37
C ILE A 34 25.66 6.27 3.97
N SER A 35 26.08 6.51 5.22
CA SER A 35 27.03 5.66 5.92
C SER A 35 26.46 4.25 6.16
N ALA A 36 25.22 4.15 6.65
CA ALA A 36 24.55 2.87 6.83
C ALA A 36 24.39 2.08 5.51
N LEU A 37 24.26 2.77 4.38
CA LEU A 37 24.29 2.12 3.06
C LEU A 37 25.69 1.59 2.72
N ALA A 38 26.74 2.35 3.02
CA ALA A 38 28.13 1.96 2.79
C ALA A 38 28.56 0.77 3.67
N ASP A 39 28.03 0.69 4.88
CA ASP A 39 28.30 -0.40 5.83
C ASP A 39 27.45 -1.65 5.56
N GLY A 40 26.43 -1.54 4.69
CA GLY A 40 25.55 -2.65 4.33
C GLY A 40 24.43 -2.92 5.36
N GLU A 41 24.20 -1.99 6.28
CA GLU A 41 23.19 -2.09 7.34
C GLU A 41 21.76 -1.90 6.81
N LEU A 42 21.61 -1.14 5.72
CA LEU A 42 20.30 -0.90 5.12
C LEU A 42 19.76 -2.12 4.37
N LYS A 43 18.51 -2.48 4.67
CA LYS A 43 17.78 -3.60 4.03
C LYS A 43 16.50 -3.12 3.35
N GLY A 44 16.00 -3.92 2.40
CA GLY A 44 14.71 -3.74 1.75
C GLY A 44 14.48 -2.34 1.16
N LEU A 45 13.33 -1.76 1.48
CA LEU A 45 12.88 -0.47 0.95
C LEU A 45 13.83 0.69 1.30
N SER A 46 14.40 0.70 2.51
CA SER A 46 15.34 1.75 2.94
C SER A 46 16.61 1.77 2.08
N ARG A 47 17.13 0.58 1.73
CA ARG A 47 18.27 0.46 0.81
C ARG A 47 17.91 0.99 -0.57
N TRP A 48 16.75 0.58 -1.10
CA TRP A 48 16.30 0.99 -2.42
C TRP A 48 16.08 2.51 -2.53
N LEU A 49 15.42 3.13 -1.53
CA LEU A 49 15.19 4.58 -1.51
C LEU A 49 16.50 5.36 -1.44
N THR A 50 17.45 4.92 -0.62
CA THR A 50 18.75 5.58 -0.47
C THR A 50 19.55 5.47 -1.77
N GLN A 51 19.59 4.28 -2.40
CA GLN A 51 20.23 4.09 -3.71
C GLN A 51 19.56 4.93 -4.80
N ARG A 52 18.23 5.02 -4.81
CA ARG A 52 17.50 5.89 -5.74
C ARG A 52 17.88 7.36 -5.52
N HIS A 53 17.98 7.82 -4.28
CA HIS A 53 18.39 9.18 -3.96
C HIS A 53 19.82 9.47 -4.47
N LEU A 54 20.77 8.55 -4.29
CA LEU A 54 22.14 8.71 -4.81
C LEU A 54 22.18 8.93 -6.33
N ARG A 55 21.27 8.30 -7.09
CA ARG A 55 21.18 8.49 -8.56
C ARG A 55 20.71 9.90 -8.96
N HIS A 56 19.98 10.58 -8.09
CA HIS A 56 19.36 11.88 -8.40
C HIS A 56 20.01 13.05 -7.63
N CYS A 57 20.91 12.77 -6.70
CA CYS A 57 21.51 13.76 -5.82
C CYS A 57 23.05 13.70 -5.87
N PRO A 58 23.71 14.59 -6.63
CA PRO A 58 25.16 14.53 -6.85
C PRO A 58 25.98 14.75 -5.57
N SER A 59 25.52 15.58 -4.63
CA SER A 59 26.20 15.80 -3.35
C SER A 59 26.26 14.52 -2.49
N CYS A 60 25.14 13.81 -2.39
CA CYS A 60 25.09 12.52 -1.68
C CYS A 60 25.88 11.42 -2.39
N ALA A 61 25.90 11.41 -3.73
CA ALA A 61 26.75 10.50 -4.50
C ALA A 61 28.24 10.75 -4.24
N ALA A 62 28.66 12.01 -4.21
CA ALA A 62 30.04 12.38 -3.89
C ALA A 62 30.44 11.98 -2.46
N GLU A 63 29.52 12.14 -1.50
CA GLU A 63 29.74 11.71 -0.11
C GLU A 63 29.88 10.18 -0.01
N PHE A 64 28.98 9.44 -0.64
CA PHE A 64 29.07 7.97 -0.70
C PHE A 64 30.41 7.51 -1.30
N GLN A 65 30.83 8.10 -2.42
CA GLN A 65 32.13 7.81 -3.03
C GLN A 65 33.30 8.13 -2.10
N ARG A 66 33.24 9.21 -1.31
CA ARG A 66 34.28 9.55 -0.34
C ARG A 66 34.41 8.46 0.73
N ILE A 67 33.29 8.01 1.29
CA ILE A 67 33.25 6.93 2.29
C ILE A 67 33.81 5.63 1.68
N THR A 68 33.40 5.27 0.46
CA THR A 68 33.88 4.07 -0.22
C THR A 68 35.39 4.12 -0.46
N ARG A 69 35.95 5.25 -0.91
CA ARG A 69 37.40 5.41 -1.12
C ARG A 69 38.19 5.27 0.17
N VAL A 70 37.72 5.85 1.27
CA VAL A 70 38.37 5.71 2.58
C VAL A 70 38.38 4.24 2.99
N ARG A 71 37.26 3.54 2.81
CA ARG A 71 37.16 2.11 3.13
C ARG A 71 38.09 1.25 2.27
N GLU A 72 38.19 1.55 0.97
CA GLU A 72 39.14 0.88 0.06
C GLU A 72 40.60 1.14 0.47
N ALA A 73 40.93 2.38 0.84
CA ALA A 73 42.28 2.73 1.32
C ALA A 73 42.64 2.00 2.62
N LEU A 74 41.69 1.91 3.57
CA LEU A 74 41.87 1.14 4.81
C LEU A 74 42.01 -0.36 4.53
N ALA A 75 41.25 -0.90 3.57
CA ALA A 75 41.35 -2.31 3.18
C ALA A 75 42.68 -2.64 2.49
N ALA A 76 43.27 -1.68 1.76
CA ALA A 76 44.56 -1.83 1.09
C ALA A 76 45.75 -1.81 2.07
N CYS A 77 45.57 -1.23 3.26
CA CYS A 77 46.58 -1.19 4.31
C CYS A 77 46.08 -1.94 5.55
N PRO A 78 45.95 -3.28 5.48
CA PRO A 78 45.54 -4.05 6.64
C PRO A 78 46.58 -3.84 7.75
N PRO A 79 46.14 -3.51 8.99
CA PRO A 79 47.08 -3.40 10.09
C PRO A 79 47.76 -4.76 10.31
N VAL A 80 49.08 -4.73 10.53
CA VAL A 80 49.80 -5.92 11.00
C VAL A 80 49.36 -6.13 12.44
N VAL A 81 48.47 -7.09 12.65
CA VAL A 81 48.00 -7.46 13.99
C VAL A 81 48.95 -8.50 14.54
N GLU A 82 49.86 -8.09 15.42
CA GLU A 82 50.59 -9.03 16.27
C GLU A 82 49.64 -9.53 17.36
N MET A 83 49.18 -10.76 17.22
CA MET A 83 48.40 -11.43 18.26
C MET A 83 49.36 -12.15 19.21
N SER A 84 49.21 -11.95 20.51
CA SER A 84 49.98 -12.66 21.54
C SER A 84 49.68 -14.17 21.57
N ASP A 85 48.47 -14.54 21.16
CA ASP A 85 47.98 -15.91 21.10
C ASP A 85 47.83 -16.36 19.64
N SER A 86 47.88 -17.68 19.39
CA SER A 86 47.54 -18.21 18.07
C SER A 86 46.10 -17.86 17.70
N ALA A 87 45.85 -17.61 16.41
CA ALA A 87 44.50 -17.30 15.93
C ALA A 87 43.47 -18.38 16.33
N GLU A 88 43.88 -19.65 16.32
CA GLU A 88 43.05 -20.79 16.76
C GLU A 88 42.67 -20.70 18.23
N PHE A 89 43.61 -20.33 19.10
CA PHE A 89 43.34 -20.17 20.54
C PHE A 89 42.35 -19.02 20.78
N PHE A 90 42.55 -17.88 20.11
CA PHE A 90 41.62 -16.75 20.18
C PHE A 90 40.21 -17.16 19.72
N TRP A 91 40.09 -17.81 18.56
CA TRP A 91 38.80 -18.26 18.04
C TRP A 91 38.12 -19.30 18.93
N SER A 92 38.89 -20.17 19.59
CA SER A 92 38.34 -21.11 20.57
C SER A 92 37.70 -20.39 21.77
N LYS A 93 38.31 -19.30 22.24
CA LYS A 93 37.79 -18.47 23.33
C LYS A 93 36.53 -17.70 22.91
N VAL A 94 36.53 -17.12 21.71
CA VAL A 94 35.36 -16.43 21.14
C VAL A 94 34.19 -17.40 21.00
N ARG A 95 34.42 -18.59 20.43
CA ARG A 95 33.38 -19.62 20.28
C ARG A 95 32.79 -20.02 21.63
N ARG A 96 33.66 -20.32 22.61
CA ARG A 96 33.24 -20.70 23.96
C ARG A 96 32.39 -19.61 24.64
N GLU A 97 32.75 -18.35 24.45
CA GLU A 97 31.99 -17.22 25.01
C GLU A 97 30.62 -17.05 24.33
N ILE A 98 30.52 -17.23 23.00
CA ILE A 98 29.26 -17.21 22.27
C ILE A 98 28.34 -18.34 22.76
N GLU A 99 28.86 -19.57 22.83
CA GLU A 99 28.12 -20.75 23.31
C GLU A 99 27.67 -20.57 24.77
N ALA A 100 28.52 -19.99 25.63
CA ALA A 100 28.18 -19.70 27.01
C ALA A 100 27.03 -18.68 27.11
N ARG A 101 27.02 -17.65 26.26
CA ARG A 101 25.95 -16.65 26.19
C ARG A 101 24.66 -17.19 25.60
N GLU A 102 24.74 -18.05 24.60
CA GLU A 102 23.56 -18.75 24.06
C GLU A 102 22.96 -19.68 25.11
N SER A 103 23.80 -20.38 25.88
CA SER A 103 23.36 -21.23 26.99
C SER A 103 22.79 -20.42 28.17
N GLN A 104 23.31 -19.20 28.37
CA GLN A 104 22.81 -18.22 29.33
C GLN A 104 21.77 -17.26 28.74
N ALA A 105 21.27 -17.50 27.53
CA ALA A 105 20.17 -16.73 26.98
C ALA A 105 18.96 -17.00 27.88
N ILE A 106 18.84 -16.15 28.89
CA ILE A 106 17.74 -16.11 29.84
C ILE A 106 16.49 -16.23 28.99
N SER A 107 15.72 -17.28 29.22
CA SER A 107 14.37 -17.37 28.69
C SER A 107 13.65 -16.16 29.25
N ILE A 108 13.61 -15.07 28.46
CA ILE A 108 12.79 -13.92 28.79
C ILE A 108 11.40 -14.54 28.88
N PRO A 109 10.76 -14.58 30.07
CA PRO A 109 9.43 -15.14 30.17
C PRO A 109 8.59 -14.27 29.25
N MET A 110 8.18 -14.84 28.12
CA MET A 110 7.28 -14.18 27.19
C MET A 110 6.11 -13.70 28.06
N PRO A 111 5.87 -12.38 28.16
CA PRO A 111 4.76 -11.90 28.96
C PRO A 111 3.54 -12.63 28.40
N ARG A 112 2.92 -13.47 29.23
CA ARG A 112 1.66 -14.12 28.90
C ARG A 112 0.67 -12.98 28.82
N LEU A 113 0.55 -12.38 27.64
CA LEU A 113 -0.45 -11.38 27.31
C LEU A 113 -1.80 -12.08 27.46
N SER A 114 -2.33 -12.00 28.67
CA SER A 114 -3.71 -12.32 28.95
C SER A 114 -4.55 -11.43 28.05
N TRP A 115 -5.55 -12.00 27.39
CA TRP A 115 -6.53 -11.23 26.63
C TRP A 115 -7.15 -10.10 27.49
N ARG A 116 -7.21 -10.27 28.82
CA ARG A 116 -7.64 -9.20 29.73
C ARG A 116 -6.70 -8.00 29.71
N ASP A 117 -5.38 -8.19 29.64
CA ASP A 117 -4.41 -7.10 29.61
C ASP A 117 -4.44 -6.36 28.27
N TRP A 118 -4.65 -7.10 27.17
CA TRP A 118 -4.89 -6.51 25.85
C TRP A 118 -6.15 -5.62 25.84
N LEU A 119 -7.25 -6.09 26.46
CA LEU A 119 -8.47 -5.29 26.60
C LEU A 119 -8.26 -4.06 27.48
N VAL A 120 -7.46 -4.15 28.55
CA VAL A 120 -7.16 -3.01 29.44
C VAL A 120 -6.36 -1.93 28.73
N VAL A 121 -5.37 -2.30 27.92
CA VAL A 121 -4.55 -1.36 27.15
C VAL A 121 -5.35 -0.66 26.05
N HIS A 122 -6.32 -1.34 25.45
CA HIS A 122 -7.13 -0.81 24.35
C HIS A 122 -8.48 -0.19 24.75
N ARG A 123 -8.77 -0.02 26.05
CA ARG A 123 -10.01 0.61 26.53
C ARG A 123 -10.22 2.03 25.99
N ALA A 124 -9.14 2.81 25.94
CA ALA A 124 -9.19 4.18 25.42
C ALA A 124 -9.44 4.21 23.90
N ALA A 125 -8.93 3.23 23.15
CA ALA A 125 -9.17 3.10 21.73
C ALA A 125 -10.62 2.68 21.43
N LEU A 126 -11.21 1.79 22.25
CA LEU A 126 -12.60 1.36 22.10
C LEU A 126 -13.61 2.48 22.41
N ALA A 127 -13.32 3.36 23.37
CA ALA A 127 -14.18 4.52 23.67
C ALA A 127 -14.21 5.57 22.54
N ALA A 128 -13.12 5.68 21.76
CA ALA A 128 -13.06 6.57 20.60
C ALA A 128 -13.86 6.02 19.39
N VAL A 129 -13.91 4.70 19.22
CA VAL A 129 -14.67 4.08 18.12
C VAL A 129 -16.18 4.19 18.33
N THR A 130 -16.67 4.01 19.57
CA THR A 130 -18.11 4.11 19.85
C THR A 130 -18.64 5.53 19.66
N SER A 131 -17.88 6.55 20.09
CA SER A 131 -18.24 7.95 19.87
C SER A 131 -18.24 8.32 18.37
N GLY A 132 -17.27 7.82 17.59
CA GLY A 132 -17.23 8.02 16.14
C GLY A 132 -18.42 7.40 15.41
N VAL A 133 -18.81 6.18 15.75
CA VAL A 133 -19.96 5.50 15.11
C VAL A 133 -21.27 6.21 15.41
N VAL A 134 -21.49 6.65 16.66
CA VAL A 134 -22.70 7.40 17.04
C VAL A 134 -22.77 8.75 16.31
N LEU A 135 -21.64 9.44 16.15
CA LEU A 135 -21.57 10.73 15.49
C LEU A 135 -21.79 10.62 13.96
N ILE A 136 -21.24 9.57 13.33
CA ILE A 136 -21.47 9.26 11.91
C ILE A 136 -22.93 8.86 11.67
N LEU A 137 -23.50 8.00 12.53
CA LEU A 137 -24.89 7.58 12.40
C LEU A 137 -25.85 8.78 12.58
N GLY A 138 -25.57 9.67 13.55
CA GLY A 138 -26.32 10.91 13.73
C GLY A 138 -26.24 11.85 12.53
N LEU A 139 -25.05 11.99 11.92
CA LEU A 139 -24.86 12.79 10.70
C LEU A 139 -25.61 12.21 9.49
N CYS A 140 -25.62 10.88 9.33
CA CYS A 140 -26.36 10.23 8.25
C CYS A 140 -27.87 10.48 8.38
N LEU A 141 -28.43 10.31 9.58
CA LEU A 141 -29.86 10.51 9.81
C LEU A 141 -30.28 11.98 9.64
N MET A 142 -29.46 12.94 10.07
CA MET A 142 -29.73 14.38 9.82
C MET A 142 -29.68 14.74 8.34
N ARG A 143 -28.79 14.10 7.57
CA ARG A 143 -28.63 14.36 6.14
C ARG A 143 -29.81 13.81 5.33
N GLU A 144 -30.45 12.75 5.81
CA GLU A 144 -31.64 12.16 5.20
C GLU A 144 -32.89 13.04 5.39
N GLN A 145 -33.03 13.68 6.55
CA GLN A 145 -34.11 14.64 6.83
C GLN A 145 -33.97 15.97 6.06
N SER A 146 -32.75 16.32 5.67
CA SER A 146 -32.45 17.60 5.01
C SER A 146 -32.45 17.51 3.48
N ARG A 147 -32.95 16.42 2.87
CA ARG A 147 -33.00 16.30 1.41
C ARG A 147 -34.20 17.09 0.87
N PRO A 148 -33.99 18.24 0.20
CA PRO A 148 -35.09 18.89 -0.51
C PRO A 148 -35.51 17.98 -1.67
N ALA A 149 -36.81 17.94 -1.96
CA ALA A 149 -37.37 17.23 -3.10
C ALA A 149 -36.69 17.74 -4.39
N GLY A 150 -35.76 16.93 -4.93
CA GLY A 150 -35.11 17.22 -6.20
C GLY A 150 -36.07 17.01 -7.37
N PRO A 151 -35.88 17.73 -8.49
CA PRO A 151 -36.77 17.63 -9.64
C PRO A 151 -36.59 16.29 -10.38
N GLY A 152 -37.71 15.74 -10.85
CA GLY A 152 -37.78 14.83 -11.99
C GLY A 152 -36.98 13.55 -11.91
N THR A 153 -37.46 12.55 -11.16
CA THR A 153 -37.06 11.16 -11.43
C THR A 153 -37.73 10.74 -12.74
N VAL A 154 -36.98 10.67 -13.84
CA VAL A 154 -37.45 10.04 -15.08
C VAL A 154 -37.55 8.53 -14.80
N MET A 155 -38.77 8.06 -14.57
CA MET A 155 -39.07 6.65 -14.40
C MET A 155 -39.49 6.11 -15.76
N VAL A 156 -38.70 5.19 -16.32
CA VAL A 156 -39.05 4.50 -17.56
C VAL A 156 -40.13 3.49 -17.23
N GLU A 157 -41.38 3.84 -17.52
CA GLU A 157 -42.57 3.05 -17.17
C GLU A 157 -42.69 1.78 -18.03
N ARG A 158 -42.18 1.81 -19.26
CA ARG A 158 -42.28 0.68 -20.18
C ARG A 158 -41.19 0.70 -21.25
N VAL A 159 -40.65 -0.48 -21.57
CA VAL A 159 -39.76 -0.71 -22.71
C VAL A 159 -40.30 -1.91 -23.46
N ASP A 160 -40.94 -1.67 -24.60
CA ASP A 160 -41.39 -2.73 -25.51
C ASP A 160 -40.38 -2.84 -26.67
N THR A 161 -39.92 -4.04 -26.98
CA THR A 161 -39.08 -4.32 -28.16
C THR A 161 -39.93 -4.99 -29.24
N VAL A 162 -40.04 -4.36 -30.42
CA VAL A 162 -40.79 -4.91 -31.56
C VAL A 162 -40.05 -6.08 -32.23
N ILE A 163 -38.74 -6.19 -31.98
CA ILE A 163 -37.86 -7.18 -32.62
C ILE A 163 -37.79 -8.45 -31.76
N PRO A 164 -38.12 -9.64 -32.30
CA PRO A 164 -38.03 -10.89 -31.57
C PRO A 164 -36.57 -11.15 -31.12
N ASN A 165 -36.41 -11.68 -29.91
CA ASN A 165 -35.11 -11.94 -29.26
C ASN A 165 -34.26 -10.71 -28.88
N THR A 166 -34.83 -9.51 -28.88
CA THR A 166 -34.14 -8.29 -28.43
C THR A 166 -34.57 -7.91 -27.01
N VAL A 167 -33.60 -7.64 -26.13
CA VAL A 167 -33.82 -7.20 -24.75
C VAL A 167 -33.28 -5.79 -24.58
N ALA A 168 -34.10 -4.89 -24.03
CA ALA A 168 -33.68 -3.53 -23.71
C ALA A 168 -33.75 -3.31 -22.20
N THR A 169 -32.58 -3.11 -21.58
CA THR A 169 -32.44 -2.95 -20.12
C THR A 169 -32.17 -1.48 -19.80
N PRO A 170 -33.06 -0.80 -19.05
CA PRO A 170 -32.80 0.56 -18.60
C PRO A 170 -31.74 0.56 -17.50
N LEU A 171 -30.68 1.34 -17.70
CA LEU A 171 -29.63 1.61 -16.72
C LEU A 171 -29.74 3.07 -16.28
N LYS A 172 -29.60 3.29 -14.98
CA LYS A 172 -29.61 4.63 -14.41
C LYS A 172 -28.30 5.33 -14.80
N GLY A 173 -28.40 6.45 -15.52
CA GLY A 173 -27.24 7.28 -15.84
C GLY A 173 -26.60 7.85 -14.57
N ALA A 174 -25.32 8.21 -14.66
CA ALA A 174 -24.59 8.84 -13.56
C ALA A 174 -25.14 10.23 -13.21
N GLU A 175 -25.85 10.86 -14.14
CA GLU A 175 -26.56 12.12 -13.96
C GLU A 175 -28.06 11.86 -13.81
N SER A 176 -28.72 12.62 -12.93
CA SER A 176 -30.12 12.39 -12.54
C SER A 176 -31.14 12.57 -13.65
N ASP A 177 -30.73 13.07 -14.82
CA ASP A 177 -31.60 13.39 -15.97
C ASP A 177 -31.26 12.57 -17.24
N VAL A 178 -30.44 11.51 -17.12
CA VAL A 178 -30.05 10.67 -18.26
C VAL A 178 -30.42 9.21 -17.99
N ALA A 179 -31.26 8.64 -18.85
CA ALA A 179 -31.53 7.20 -18.90
C ALA A 179 -30.70 6.57 -20.02
N VAL A 180 -29.92 5.54 -19.69
CA VAL A 180 -29.15 4.77 -20.69
C VAL A 180 -29.93 3.49 -20.97
N ILE A 181 -30.29 3.24 -22.23
CA ILE A 181 -30.98 2.01 -22.63
C ILE A 181 -29.94 1.09 -23.27
N TRP A 182 -29.67 -0.04 -22.63
CA TRP A 182 -28.80 -1.07 -23.20
C TRP A 182 -29.64 -2.07 -24.00
N VAL A 183 -29.44 -2.13 -25.32
CA VAL A 183 -30.15 -3.06 -26.20
C VAL A 183 -29.23 -4.22 -26.59
N SER A 184 -29.65 -5.45 -26.30
CA SER A 184 -28.94 -6.68 -26.67
C SER A 184 -29.81 -7.58 -27.54
N GLY A 185 -29.18 -8.43 -28.37
CA GLY A 185 -29.87 -9.35 -29.28
C GLY A 185 -30.02 -8.85 -30.72
N LEU A 186 -29.44 -7.70 -31.07
CA LEU A 186 -29.37 -7.21 -32.43
C LEU A 186 -28.25 -7.94 -33.21
N GLU A 187 -28.55 -8.37 -34.44
CA GLU A 187 -27.53 -8.88 -35.36
C GLU A 187 -26.57 -7.74 -35.74
N TRP A 188 -25.30 -7.89 -35.38
CA TRP A 188 -24.28 -6.88 -35.66
C TRP A 188 -24.03 -6.77 -37.17
N THR A 189 -24.17 -5.56 -37.71
CA THR A 189 -23.77 -5.24 -39.09
C THR A 189 -22.57 -4.28 -39.05
N PRO A 190 -21.52 -4.53 -39.86
CA PRO A 190 -20.32 -3.69 -39.90
C PRO A 190 -20.55 -2.34 -40.59
N ASP A 191 -21.70 -2.17 -41.25
CA ASP A 191 -22.05 -1.01 -42.06
C ASP A 191 -23.10 -0.15 -41.34
N LEU A 192 -22.68 1.04 -40.90
CA LEU A 192 -23.49 1.95 -40.11
C LEU A 192 -24.68 2.50 -40.92
N ASP A 193 -24.53 2.61 -42.24
CA ASP A 193 -25.58 3.17 -43.12
C ASP A 193 -26.69 2.13 -43.35
N GLN A 194 -26.34 0.85 -43.51
CA GLN A 194 -27.31 -0.25 -43.50
C GLN A 194 -28.05 -0.39 -42.17
N MET A 195 -27.38 -0.10 -41.05
CA MET A 195 -28.02 -0.13 -39.74
C MET A 195 -29.08 0.97 -39.63
N LYS A 196 -28.76 2.21 -40.04
CA LYS A 196 -29.72 3.33 -40.07
C LYS A 196 -30.92 3.05 -40.97
N GLU A 197 -30.68 2.57 -42.19
CA GLU A 197 -31.76 2.28 -43.15
C GLU A 197 -32.71 1.19 -42.63
N ARG A 198 -32.21 0.21 -41.88
CA ARG A 198 -33.05 -0.80 -41.21
C ARG A 198 -33.87 -0.23 -40.05
N PHE A 199 -33.34 0.74 -39.30
CA PHE A 199 -34.07 1.38 -38.20
C PHE A 199 -35.05 2.45 -38.68
N ASP A 200 -34.73 3.18 -39.75
CA ASP A 200 -35.63 4.17 -40.37
C ASP A 200 -36.86 3.51 -41.01
N ASN A 201 -36.76 2.24 -41.41
CA ASN A 201 -37.89 1.44 -41.91
C ASN A 201 -38.74 0.79 -40.80
N ILE A 202 -38.42 1.01 -39.52
CA ILE A 202 -39.29 0.64 -38.39
C ILE A 202 -40.20 1.85 -38.10
N GLU A 203 -41.13 2.13 -39.01
CA GLU A 203 -42.19 3.12 -38.77
C GLU A 203 -43.23 2.55 -37.78
N THR A 204 -43.47 3.33 -36.71
CA THR A 204 -44.63 3.42 -35.78
C THR A 204 -45.57 2.24 -35.57
#